data_AF-A0A435G910-F1
#
_entry.id   AF-A0A435G910-F1
#
_cell.length_a   1.000
_cell.length_b   1.000
_cell.length_c   1.000
_cell.angle_alpha   90.00
_cell.angle_beta   90.00
_cell.angle_gamma   90.00
#
_symmetry.space_group_name_H-M   'P 1'
#
loop_
_entity.id
_entity.type
_entity.pdbx_description
1 polymer ?
#
loop_
_entity_poly.entity_id
_entity_poly.type
_entity_poly.pdbx_seq_one_letter_code
_entity_poly.pdbx_strand_id
1 'polypeptide(L)'
;MERIDLSPSETRWEPDAKAWQSMCSNPGKYAPLIERVVGFMLFIGCRDDEDAADRLCLGFDDFASQTPFLAGLSPDEVYFVQVGASRVIFQEDPGPMILRDATAWMRDGGPE
;
A
#
# COMPACT_ATOMS: atom_id res chain seq x y z
N MET A 1 -33.95 -19.49 8.22
CA MET A 1 -33.03 -18.46 8.75
C MET A 1 -31.65 -18.92 8.30
N GLU A 2 -31.25 -18.52 7.10
CA GLU A 2 -29.94 -18.87 6.55
C GLU A 2 -28.86 -18.16 7.36
N ARG A 3 -27.89 -18.94 7.85
CA ARG A 3 -26.69 -18.40 8.47
C ARG A 3 -25.84 -17.83 7.34
N ILE A 4 -25.71 -16.52 7.29
CA ILE A 4 -24.71 -15.87 6.44
C ILE A 4 -23.36 -16.30 6.99
N ASP A 5 -22.65 -17.12 6.22
CA ASP A 5 -21.28 -17.48 6.47
C ASP A 5 -20.43 -16.22 6.23
N LEU A 6 -19.98 -15.58 7.31
CA LEU A 6 -19.05 -14.44 7.28
C LEU A 6 -17.61 -14.94 7.24
N SER A 7 -17.33 -16.03 6.53
CA SER A 7 -15.96 -16.37 6.15
C SER A 7 -15.39 -15.20 5.36
N PRO A 8 -14.20 -14.66 5.71
CA PRO A 8 -13.53 -13.66 4.89
C PRO A 8 -13.46 -14.24 3.49
N SER A 9 -14.04 -13.56 2.50
CA SER A 9 -13.97 -14.00 1.12
C SER A 9 -12.50 -14.23 0.78
N GLU A 10 -12.12 -15.48 0.46
CA GLU A 10 -10.77 -15.92 0.04
C GLU A 10 -10.32 -15.30 -1.29
N THR A 11 -10.79 -14.11 -1.63
CA THR A 11 -10.27 -13.34 -2.75
C THR A 11 -9.08 -12.56 -2.22
N ARG A 12 -7.94 -13.25 -2.08
CA ARG A 12 -6.63 -12.63 -1.93
C ARG A 12 -6.43 -11.71 -3.14
N TRP A 13 -6.78 -10.44 -2.97
CA TRP A 13 -6.86 -9.47 -4.04
C TRP A 13 -5.46 -8.89 -4.29
N GLU A 14 -4.57 -9.74 -4.80
CA GLU A 14 -3.22 -9.35 -5.24
C GLU A 14 -3.24 -9.09 -6.75
N PRO A 15 -2.54 -8.04 -7.24
CA PRO A 15 -2.40 -7.79 -8.66
C PRO A 15 -1.80 -8.99 -9.37
N ASP A 16 -2.22 -9.23 -10.61
CA ASP A 16 -1.53 -10.22 -11.42
C ASP A 16 -0.07 -9.80 -11.67
N ALA A 17 0.79 -10.78 -11.93
CA ALA A 17 2.23 -10.55 -12.08
C ALA A 17 2.59 -9.54 -13.20
N LYS A 18 1.74 -9.40 -14.23
CA LYS A 18 1.97 -8.44 -15.32
C LYS A 18 1.61 -7.02 -14.89
N ALA A 19 0.49 -6.85 -14.21
CA ALA A 19 0.08 -5.58 -13.62
C ALA A 19 1.16 -5.10 -12.64
N TRP A 20 1.64 -6.00 -11.78
CA TRP A 20 2.72 -5.71 -10.83
C TRP A 20 4.00 -5.22 -11.51
N GLN A 21 4.52 -5.97 -12.48
CA GLN A 21 5.73 -5.58 -13.20
C GLN A 21 5.58 -4.27 -13.97
N SER A 22 4.39 -4.01 -14.54
CA SER A 22 4.08 -2.74 -15.19
C SER A 22 4.18 -1.57 -14.22
N MET A 23 3.70 -1.75 -12.98
CA MET A 23 3.80 -0.73 -11.93
C MET A 23 5.24 -0.50 -11.48
N CYS A 24 6.01 -1.57 -11.21
CA CYS A 24 7.44 -1.49 -10.88
C CYS A 24 8.26 -0.77 -11.98
N SER A 25 7.86 -0.93 -13.24
CA SER A 25 8.51 -0.28 -14.38
C SER A 25 8.18 1.21 -14.54
N ASN A 26 7.29 1.77 -13.69
CA ASN A 26 6.88 3.17 -13.73
C ASN A 26 7.07 3.88 -12.37
N PRO A 27 8.31 3.98 -11.85
CA PRO A 27 8.58 4.60 -10.57
C PRO A 27 8.20 6.08 -10.52
N GLY A 28 8.25 6.80 -11.67
CA GLY A 28 7.85 8.20 -11.74
C GLY A 28 6.38 8.45 -11.39
N LYS A 29 5.50 7.46 -11.61
CA LYS A 29 4.08 7.54 -11.22
C LYS A 29 3.87 7.08 -9.77
N TYR A 30 4.39 5.91 -9.41
CA TYR A 30 3.97 5.25 -8.17
C TYR A 30 4.83 5.59 -6.94
N ALA A 31 6.13 5.91 -7.09
CA ALA A 31 6.97 6.26 -5.94
C ALA A 31 6.48 7.52 -5.18
N PRO A 32 6.02 8.61 -5.85
CA PRO A 32 5.43 9.75 -5.16
C PRO A 32 4.09 9.44 -4.46
N LEU A 33 3.34 8.46 -4.96
CA LEU A 33 2.10 8.01 -4.33
C LEU A 33 2.40 7.21 -3.06
N ILE A 34 3.38 6.31 -3.12
CA ILE A 34 3.90 5.58 -1.97
C ILE A 34 4.40 6.57 -0.91
N GLU A 35 5.16 7.59 -1.31
CA GLU A 35 5.66 8.62 -0.39
C GLU A 35 4.54 9.33 0.37
N ARG A 36 3.49 9.75 -0.35
CA ARG A 36 2.32 10.39 0.28
C ARG A 36 1.60 9.46 1.24
N VAL A 37 1.47 8.18 0.89
CA VAL A 37 0.87 7.20 1.79
C VAL A 37 1.72 7.02 3.05
N VAL A 38 3.03 6.88 2.94
CA VAL A 38 3.94 6.78 4.10
C VAL A 38 3.81 8.03 4.99
N GLY A 39 3.81 9.23 4.39
CA GLY A 39 3.64 10.48 5.13
C GLY A 39 2.29 10.54 5.86
N PHE A 40 1.21 10.08 5.23
CA PHE A 40 -0.11 9.97 5.87
C PHE A 40 -0.10 8.97 7.02
N MET A 41 0.47 7.78 6.82
CA MET A 41 0.59 6.74 7.85
C MET A 41 1.42 7.21 9.05
N LEU A 42 2.52 7.93 8.83
CA LEU A 42 3.31 8.56 9.90
C LEU A 42 2.50 9.62 10.65
N PHE A 43 1.73 10.45 9.93
CA PHE A 43 0.89 11.49 10.53
C PHE A 43 -0.17 10.93 11.49
N ILE A 44 -0.76 9.77 11.15
CA ILE A 44 -1.78 9.12 12.00
C ILE A 44 -1.18 8.22 13.09
N GLY A 45 0.15 8.16 13.22
CA GLY A 45 0.82 7.37 14.26
C GLY A 45 0.92 5.86 13.97
N CYS A 46 0.83 5.45 12.70
CA CYS A 46 0.82 4.04 12.30
C CYS A 46 2.06 3.25 12.73
N ARG A 47 3.22 3.90 12.87
CA ARG A 47 4.47 3.23 13.26
C ARG A 47 4.46 2.74 14.72
N ASP A 48 3.67 3.41 15.56
CA ASP A 48 3.58 3.13 16.99
C ASP A 48 2.40 2.19 17.35
N ASP A 49 1.59 1.82 16.35
CA ASP A 49 0.44 0.92 16.48
C ASP A 49 0.78 -0.44 15.85
N GLU A 50 1.03 -1.44 16.71
CA GLU A 50 1.38 -2.82 16.31
C GLU A 50 0.32 -3.47 15.40
N ASP A 51 -0.94 -3.01 15.47
CA ASP A 51 -2.04 -3.52 14.65
C ASP A 51 -2.26 -2.71 13.36
N ALA A 52 -1.59 -1.57 13.18
CA ALA A 52 -1.90 -0.65 12.08
C ALA A 52 -1.45 -1.19 10.71
N ALA A 53 -0.38 -2.00 10.67
CA ALA A 53 0.04 -2.72 9.46
C ALA A 53 -1.08 -3.63 8.92
N ASP A 54 -1.76 -4.33 9.82
CA ASP A 54 -2.87 -5.23 9.49
C ASP A 54 -4.12 -4.44 9.10
N ARG A 55 -4.43 -3.33 9.80
CA ARG A 55 -5.59 -2.47 9.47
C ARG A 55 -5.47 -1.79 8.11
N LEU A 56 -4.26 -1.44 7.68
CA LEU A 56 -4.02 -0.85 6.36
C LEU A 56 -4.29 -1.83 5.21
N CYS A 57 -4.20 -3.13 5.47
CA CYS A 57 -4.45 -4.18 4.48
C CYS A 57 -5.91 -4.64 4.39
N LEU A 58 -6.81 -4.14 5.26
CA LEU A 58 -8.13 -4.75 5.48
C LEU A 58 -9.34 -4.01 4.89
N GLY A 59 -9.16 -2.91 4.14
CA GLY A 59 -10.31 -2.27 3.50
C GLY A 59 -9.93 -1.17 2.51
N PHE A 60 -9.99 -1.48 1.22
CA PHE A 60 -9.79 -0.53 0.12
C PHE A 60 -10.72 0.70 0.24
N ASP A 61 -11.99 0.49 0.62
CA ASP A 61 -13.00 1.56 0.64
C ASP A 61 -12.75 2.59 1.76
N ASP A 62 -12.44 2.15 2.97
CA ASP A 62 -12.16 3.05 4.10
C ASP A 62 -10.84 3.79 3.92
N PHE A 63 -9.83 3.13 3.36
CA PHE A 63 -8.54 3.74 3.10
C PHE A 63 -8.58 4.78 1.98
N ALA A 64 -9.25 4.47 0.86
CA ALA A 64 -9.42 5.40 -0.27
C ALA A 64 -10.20 6.66 0.15
N SER A 65 -11.17 6.54 1.05
CA SER A 65 -11.92 7.69 1.58
C SER A 65 -11.04 8.67 2.37
N GLN A 66 -10.01 8.16 3.04
CA GLN A 66 -9.05 8.93 3.83
C GLN A 66 -7.83 9.39 3.02
N THR A 67 -7.65 8.83 1.82
CA THR A 67 -6.54 9.13 0.92
C THR A 67 -7.05 9.59 -0.46
N PRO A 68 -7.62 10.82 -0.58
CA PRO A 68 -8.20 11.31 -1.83
C PRO A 68 -7.23 11.33 -3.01
N PHE A 69 -5.92 11.37 -2.76
CA PHE A 69 -4.88 11.32 -3.78
C PHE A 69 -4.71 9.92 -4.42
N LEU A 70 -5.39 8.90 -3.90
CA LEU A 70 -5.52 7.58 -4.54
C LEU A 70 -6.81 7.46 -5.37
N ALA A 71 -7.68 8.48 -5.36
CA ALA A 71 -8.90 8.47 -6.14
C ALA A 71 -8.58 8.35 -7.65
N GLY A 72 -9.26 7.41 -8.32
CA GLY A 72 -9.06 7.16 -9.75
C GLY A 72 -7.92 6.19 -10.09
N LEU A 73 -7.20 5.68 -9.08
CA LEU A 73 -6.37 4.50 -9.26
C LEU A 73 -7.24 3.25 -9.41
N SER A 74 -6.77 2.30 -10.22
CA SER A 74 -7.38 0.98 -10.20
C SER A 74 -7.16 0.32 -8.84
N PRO A 75 -7.99 -0.66 -8.48
CA PRO A 75 -7.73 -1.49 -7.32
C PRO A 75 -6.26 -1.99 -7.24
N ASP A 76 -5.64 -2.37 -8.37
CA ASP A 76 -4.30 -3.00 -8.39
C ASP A 76 -3.24 -1.98 -8.00
N GLU A 77 -3.42 -0.76 -8.50
CA GLU A 77 -2.55 0.37 -8.24
C GLU A 77 -2.61 0.81 -6.78
N VAL A 78 -3.80 0.82 -6.17
CA VAL A 78 -3.93 1.12 -4.74
C VAL A 78 -3.26 0.03 -3.91
N TYR A 79 -3.52 -1.25 -4.22
CA TYR A 79 -2.88 -2.35 -3.51
C TYR A 79 -1.35 -2.25 -3.59
N PHE A 80 -0.83 -2.00 -4.80
CA PHE A 80 0.61 -1.81 -5.00
C PHE A 80 1.18 -0.65 -4.18
N VAL A 81 0.51 0.50 -4.17
CA VAL A 81 0.94 1.67 -3.40
C VAL A 81 0.88 1.39 -1.89
N GLN A 82 -0.14 0.68 -1.41
CA GLN A 82 -0.28 0.29 0.00
C GLN A 82 0.84 -0.66 0.43
N VAL A 83 1.14 -1.70 -0.35
CA VAL A 83 2.24 -2.63 -0.05
C VAL A 83 3.58 -1.90 -0.04
N GLY A 84 3.83 -1.06 -1.05
CA GLY A 84 5.06 -0.24 -1.09
C GLY A 84 5.19 0.67 0.12
N ALA A 85 4.10 1.32 0.54
CA ALA A 85 4.12 2.20 1.70
C ALA A 85 4.33 1.45 3.01
N SER A 86 3.66 0.31 3.21
CA SER A 86 3.89 -0.58 4.36
C SER A 86 5.37 -1.00 4.45
N ARG A 87 5.98 -1.35 3.31
CA ARG A 87 7.41 -1.73 3.28
C ARG A 87 8.36 -0.58 3.62
N VAL A 88 8.02 0.65 3.23
CA VAL A 88 8.86 1.81 3.50
C VAL A 88 8.69 2.32 4.93
N ILE A 89 7.47 2.38 5.47
CA ILE A 89 7.22 2.96 6.80
C ILE A 89 7.86 2.17 7.95
N PHE A 90 7.99 0.84 7.81
CA PHE A 90 8.59 -0.02 8.83
C PHE A 90 10.12 -0.14 8.71
N GLN A 91 10.77 0.66 7.85
CA GLN A 91 12.22 0.79 7.84
C GLN A 91 12.72 1.61 9.03
N GLU A 92 14.01 1.50 9.34
CA GLU A 92 14.63 2.10 10.54
C GLU A 92 14.44 3.63 10.61
N ASP A 93 14.44 4.33 9.46
CA ASP A 93 14.21 5.77 9.36
C ASP A 93 13.50 6.17 8.05
N PRO A 94 12.15 6.14 8.00
CA PRO A 94 11.36 6.58 6.85
C PRO A 94 11.27 8.11 6.80
N GLY A 95 12.26 8.86 7.31
CA GLY A 95 12.24 10.32 7.35
C GLY A 95 12.43 10.95 5.97
N PRO A 96 13.46 11.77 5.72
CA PRO A 96 13.61 12.51 4.45
C PRO A 96 13.88 11.64 3.21
N MET A 97 13.95 10.31 3.36
CA MET A 97 14.39 9.38 2.30
C MET A 97 13.28 8.53 1.70
N ILE A 98 12.02 8.72 2.11
CA ILE A 98 10.87 7.90 1.69
C ILE A 98 10.83 7.69 0.17
N LEU A 99 10.97 8.76 -0.62
CA LEU A 99 10.91 8.65 -2.08
C LEU A 99 12.02 7.76 -2.66
N ARG A 100 13.23 7.85 -2.09
CA ARG A 100 14.36 7.02 -2.48
C ARG A 100 14.09 5.56 -2.12
N ASP A 101 13.55 5.31 -0.93
CA ASP A 101 13.32 3.96 -0.43
C ASP A 101 12.13 3.30 -1.15
N ALA A 102 11.09 4.07 -1.51
CA ALA A 102 10.01 3.65 -2.41
C ALA A 102 10.53 3.29 -3.80
N THR A 103 11.40 4.12 -4.37
CA THR A 103 12.01 3.85 -5.69
C THR A 103 12.90 2.60 -5.64
N ALA A 104 13.64 2.40 -4.55
CA ALA A 104 14.46 1.22 -4.34
C ALA A 104 13.60 -0.04 -4.24
N TRP A 105 12.54 -0.02 -3.43
CA TRP A 105 11.58 -1.12 -3.33
C TRP A 105 10.97 -1.51 -4.67
N MET A 106 10.54 -0.53 -5.48
CA MET A 106 9.99 -0.78 -6.81
C MET A 106 11.02 -1.39 -7.78
N ARG A 107 12.27 -0.90 -7.75
CA ARG A 107 13.35 -1.38 -8.61
C ARG A 107 13.70 -2.84 -8.31
N ASP A 108 13.61 -3.22 -7.04
CA ASP A 108 13.94 -4.58 -6.58
C ASP A 108 12.81 -5.58 -6.92
N GLY A 109 11.78 -5.13 -7.66
CA GLY A 109 10.77 -5.97 -8.30
C GLY A 109 9.58 -6.28 -7.41
N GLY A 110 9.77 -6.28 -6.08
CA GLY A 110 8.79 -6.60 -5.02
C GLY A 110 8.15 -7.99 -5.20
N PRO A 111 8.08 -8.90 -4.21
CA PRO A 111 8.56 -8.95 -2.82
C PRO A 111 9.84 -9.84 -2.69
N GLU A 112 10.38 -10.30 -1.52
CA GLU A 112 9.82 -10.73 -0.22
C GLU A 112 9.55 -9.68 0.86
#